data_AF-A0A7C5GS74-F1
#
_entry.id   AF-A0A7C5GS74-F1
#
_cell.length_a   1.000
_cell.length_b   1.000
_cell.length_c   1.000
_cell.angle_alpha   90.00
_cell.angle_beta   90.00
_cell.angle_gamma   90.00
#
_symmetry.space_group_name_H-M   'P 1'
#
loop_
_entity.id
_entity.type
_entity.pdbx_description
1 polymer ?
#
loop_
_entity_poly.entity_id
_entity_poly.type
_entity_poly.pdbx_seq_one_letter_code
_entity_poly.pdbx_strand_id
1 'polypeptide(L)' 'TDVESEAGKITVFTPHTEYFKAKQTLIDSFGEIDFEVDDIQFIAQTHTPLAGEDIETFERLLSMLNDVDDVQNIYHSAEY' A
#
# COMPACT_ATOMS: atom_id res chain seq x y z
N THR A 1 -13.06 -7.02 4.48
CA THR A 1 -12.75 -5.70 5.08
C THR A 1 -12.03 -5.96 6.37
N ASP A 2 -11.02 -5.15 6.67
CA ASP A 2 -10.24 -5.24 7.91
C ASP A 2 -9.96 -3.83 8.44
N VAL A 3 -9.77 -3.70 9.76
CA VAL A 3 -9.50 -2.41 10.41
C VAL A 3 -8.40 -2.58 11.44
N GLU A 4 -7.31 -1.85 11.26
CA GLU A 4 -6.16 -1.87 12.14
C GLU A 4 -6.01 -0.53 12.87
N SER A 5 -5.51 -0.57 14.10
CA SER A 5 -5.21 0.63 14.89
C SER A 5 -3.82 0.51 15.49
N GLU A 6 -2.90 1.37 15.02
CA GLU A 6 -1.52 1.39 15.48
C GLU A 6 -1.03 2.84 15.58
N ALA A 7 -0.28 3.15 16.65
CA ALA A 7 0.32 4.45 16.88
C ALA A 7 -0.64 5.66 16.75
N GLY A 8 -1.93 5.48 17.06
CA GLY A 8 -2.95 6.53 16.94
C GLY A 8 -3.51 6.72 15.53
N LYS A 9 -3.12 5.89 14.57
CA LYS A 9 -3.67 5.86 13.19
C LYS A 9 -4.65 4.70 13.05
N ILE A 10 -5.67 4.90 12.22
CA ILE A 10 -6.65 3.87 11.85
C ILE A 10 -6.48 3.57 10.36
N THR A 11 -6.19 2.31 10.04
CA THR A 11 -6.09 1.84 8.65
C THR A 11 -7.30 0.98 8.35
N VAL A 12 -8.03 1.31 7.28
CA VAL A 12 -9.24 0.59 6.86
C VAL A 12 -8.99 -0.08 5.52
N PHE A 13 -9.00 -1.40 5.51
CA PHE A 13 -8.86 -2.20 4.30
C PHE A 13 -10.22 -2.63 3.78
N THR A 14 -10.48 -2.35 2.50
CA THR A 14 -11.74 -2.69 1.83
C THR A 14 -11.46 -3.40 0.52
N PRO A 15 -12.41 -4.23 0.01
CA PRO A 15 -12.33 -4.70 -1.36
C PRO A 15 -12.18 -3.50 -2.31
N HIS A 16 -11.31 -3.63 -3.32
CA HIS A 16 -11.05 -2.55 -4.28
C HIS A 16 -12.32 -2.09 -5.02
N THR A 17 -13.31 -2.97 -5.18
CA THR A 17 -14.62 -2.67 -5.77
C THR A 17 -15.53 -1.82 -4.88
N GLU A 18 -15.22 -1.71 -3.59
CA GLU A 18 -16.02 -0.99 -2.59
C GLU A 18 -15.33 0.26 -2.05
N TYR A 19 -14.10 0.53 -2.50
CA TYR A 19 -13.24 1.61 -2.03
C TYR A 19 -13.95 2.96 -1.89
N PHE A 20 -14.53 3.47 -2.99
CA PHE A 20 -15.19 4.78 -2.97
C PHE A 20 -16.40 4.81 -2.04
N LYS A 21 -17.16 3.71 -1.97
CA LYS A 21 -18.33 3.61 -1.10
C LYS A 21 -17.93 3.62 0.37
N ALA A 22 -16.85 2.92 0.72
CA ALA A 22 -16.31 2.91 2.06
C ALA A 22 -15.80 4.30 2.47
N LYS A 23 -15.00 4.95 1.61
CA LYS A 23 -14.55 6.32 1.81
C LYS A 23 -15.71 7.28 2.06
N GLN A 24 -16.73 7.25 1.20
CA GLN A 24 -17.90 8.12 1.33
C GLN A 24 -18.64 7.87 2.65
N THR A 25 -18.80 6.60 3.05
CA THR A 25 -19.46 6.24 4.31
C THR A 25 -18.70 6.78 5.53
N LEU A 26 -17.36 6.75 5.50
CA LEU A 26 -16.53 7.30 6.57
C LEU A 26 -16.69 8.82 6.67
N ILE A 27 -16.64 9.52 5.54
CA ILE A 27 -16.82 10.98 5.50
C ILE A 27 -18.24 11.36 5.97
N ASP A 28 -19.27 10.66 5.53
CA ASP A 28 -20.66 10.94 5.93
C ASP A 28 -20.89 10.71 7.43
N SER A 29 -20.16 9.76 8.04
CA SER A 29 -20.33 9.37 9.44
C SER A 29 -19.52 10.25 10.41
N PHE A 30 -18.33 10.68 10.00
CA PHE A 30 -17.38 11.35 10.88
C PHE A 30 -17.05 12.79 10.46
N GLY A 31 -17.58 13.25 9.33
CA GLY A 31 -17.28 14.55 8.74
C GLY A 31 -16.02 14.51 7.88
N GLU A 32 -15.39 15.66 7.71
CA GLU A 32 -14.14 15.76 6.95
C GLU A 32 -13.02 15.01 7.67
N ILE A 33 -12.42 14.04 6.96
CA ILE A 33 -11.29 13.23 7.44
C ILE A 33 -10.07 13.60 6.60
N ASP A 34 -8.97 13.90 7.26
CA ASP A 34 -7.66 14.05 6.61
C ASP A 34 -7.05 12.65 6.43
N PHE A 35 -7.17 12.10 5.23
CA PHE A 35 -6.63 10.79 4.90
C PHE A 35 -5.14 10.92 4.59
N GLU A 36 -4.29 10.27 5.37
CA GLU A 36 -2.86 10.17 5.03
C GLU A 36 -2.63 9.33 3.77
N VAL A 37 -3.44 8.29 3.57
CA VAL A 37 -3.44 7.42 2.40
C VAL A 37 -4.90 7.16 1.99
N ASP A 38 -5.20 7.42 0.72
CA ASP A 38 -6.51 7.25 0.10
C ASP A 38 -6.30 6.74 -1.32
N ASP A 39 -5.94 5.46 -1.45
CA ASP A 39 -5.66 4.83 -2.74
C ASP A 39 -6.01 3.34 -2.78
N ILE A 40 -6.17 2.81 -3.98
CA ILE A 40 -6.25 1.36 -4.23
C ILE A 40 -4.83 0.83 -4.43
N GLN A 41 -4.41 -0.08 -3.55
CA GLN A 41 -3.07 -0.66 -3.53
C GLN A 41 -3.10 -2.18 -3.63
N PHE A 42 -1.98 -2.78 -4.01
CA PHE A 42 -1.79 -4.22 -3.95
C PHE A 42 -1.08 -4.61 -2.67
N ILE A 43 -1.72 -5.48 -1.89
CA ILE A 43 -1.15 -6.05 -0.67
C ILE A 43 -0.63 -7.45 -0.98
N ALA A 44 0.63 -7.71 -0.62
CA ALA A 44 1.23 -9.03 -0.75
C ALA A 44 0.51 -10.03 0.17
N GLN A 45 0.06 -11.16 -0.38
CA GLN A 45 -0.57 -12.23 0.41
C GLN A 45 0.45 -13.22 1.00
N THR A 46 1.66 -13.23 0.45
CA THR A 46 2.80 -14.03 0.90
C THR A 46 4.07 -13.20 0.78
N HIS A 47 5.09 -13.56 1.56
CA HIS A 47 6.40 -12.91 1.52
C HIS A 47 7.46 -13.78 0.84
N THR A 48 8.47 -13.14 0.26
CA THR A 48 9.59 -13.79 -0.43
C THR A 48 10.89 -13.30 0.20
N PRO A 49 11.53 -14.09 1.08
CA PRO A 49 12.75 -13.65 1.75
C PRO A 49 13.88 -13.51 0.73
N LEU A 50 14.58 -12.38 0.74
CA LEU A 50 15.79 -12.14 -0.04
C LEU A 50 17.00 -12.06 0.89
N ALA A 51 18.17 -12.45 0.40
CA ALA A 51 19.40 -12.41 1.17
C ALA A 51 20.63 -12.17 0.29
N GLY A 52 21.66 -11.55 0.86
CA GLY A 52 22.96 -11.37 0.18
C GLY A 52 22.83 -10.60 -1.13
N GLU A 53 23.45 -11.13 -2.20
CA GLU A 53 23.50 -10.50 -3.52
C GLU A 53 22.12 -10.33 -4.19
N ASP A 54 21.11 -11.11 -3.78
CA ASP A 54 19.75 -10.98 -4.30
C ASP A 54 19.09 -9.66 -3.87
N ILE A 55 19.43 -9.16 -2.67
CA ILE A 55 18.95 -7.85 -2.19
C ILE A 55 19.52 -6.74 -3.07
N GLU A 56 20.82 -6.74 -3.30
CA GLU A 56 21.47 -5.72 -4.13
C GLU A 56 20.92 -5.70 -5.56
N THR A 57 20.65 -6.88 -6.11
CA THR A 57 20.04 -7.02 -7.45
C THR A 57 18.61 -6.49 -7.47
N PHE A 58 17.82 -6.79 -6.45
CA PHE A 58 16.44 -6.32 -6.32
C PHE A 58 16.36 -4.81 -6.11
N GLU A 59 17.20 -4.24 -5.24
CA GLU A 59 17.29 -2.79 -5.02
C GLU A 59 17.68 -2.03 -6.30
N ARG A 60 18.63 -2.57 -7.08
CA ARG A 60 18.96 -1.97 -8.38
C ARG A 60 17.76 -1.98 -9.33
N LEU A 61 16.97 -3.06 -9.35
CA LEU A 61 15.74 -3.11 -10.14
C LEU A 61 14.73 -2.05 -9.66
N LEU A 62 14.51 -1.94 -8.35
CA LEU A 62 13.62 -0.92 -7.78
C LEU A 62 14.07 0.50 -8.14
N SER A 63 15.36 0.80 -8.05
CA SER A 63 15.91 2.10 -8.46
C SER A 63 15.62 2.39 -9.93
N MET A 64 15.88 1.43 -10.83
CA MET A 64 15.64 1.62 -12.26
C MET A 64 14.16 1.84 -12.58
N LEU A 65 13.25 1.20 -11.83
CA LEU A 65 11.81 1.40 -11.99
C LEU A 65 11.37 2.77 -11.46
N ASN A 66 11.93 3.22 -10.33
CA ASN A 66 11.65 4.56 -9.79
C ASN A 66 12.15 5.70 -10.69
N ASP A 67 13.17 5.45 -11.52
CA ASP A 67 13.71 6.41 -12.47
C ASP A 67 12.83 6.58 -13.74
N VAL A 68 11.80 5.75 -13.91
CA VAL A 68 10.88 5.83 -15.06
C VAL A 68 9.70 6.73 -14.70
N ASP A 69 9.58 7.87 -15.37
CA ASP A 69 8.51 8.87 -15.13
C ASP A 69 7.09 8.28 -15.22
N ASP A 70 6.90 7.24 -16.04
CA ASP A 70 5.61 6.56 -16.22
C ASP A 70 5.27 5.56 -15.10
N VAL A 71 6.25 5.18 -14.27
CA VAL A 71 6.03 4.24 -13.15
C VAL A 71 5.44 5.02 -11.97
N GLN A 72 4.20 4.70 -11.63
CA GLN A 72 3.46 5.38 -10.56
C GLN A 72 3.66 4.73 -9.19
N ASN A 73 3.70 3.38 -9.14
CA ASN A 73 3.83 2.61 -7.91
C ASN A 73 4.53 1.28 -8.20
N ILE A 74 5.33 0.79 -7.25
CA ILE A 74 5.98 -0.52 -7.33
C ILE A 74 5.50 -1.36 -6.15
N TYR A 75 4.96 -2.55 -6.44
CA TYR A 75 4.48 -3.49 -5.42
C TYR A 75 5.27 -4.79 -5.51
N HIS A 76 5.70 -5.33 -4.38
CA HIS A 76 6.43 -6.59 -4.30
C HIS A 76 6.15 -7.35 -3.00
N SER A 77 6.45 -8.64 -3.01
CA SER A 77 6.41 -9.51 -1.82
C SER A 77 7.77 -9.70 -1.14
N ALA A 78 8.83 -9.06 -1.64
CA ALA A 78 10.18 -9.22 -1.09
C ALA A 78 10.26 -8.78 0.39
N GLU A 79 10.98 -9.55 1.20
CA GLU A 79 11.23 -9.32 2.63
C GLU A 79 12.74 -9.45 2.88
N TYR A 80 13.39 -8.40 3.38
CA TYR A 80 14.83 -8.34 3.66
C TYR A 80 15.20 -7.21 4.63
#